data_AF-A0A8D0BTG6-F1
#
_entry.id   AF-A0A8D0BTG6-F1
#
_cell.length_a   1.000
_cell.length_b   1.000
_cell.length_c   1.000
_cell.angle_alpha   90.00
_cell.angle_beta   90.00
_cell.angle_gamma   90.00
#
_symmetry.space_group_name_H-M   'P 1'
#
loop_
_entity.id
_entity.type
_entity.pdbx_description
1 polymer ?
#
loop_
_entity_poly.entity_id
_entity_poly.type
_entity_poly.pdbx_seq_one_letter_code
_entity_poly.pdbx_strand_id
1 'polypeptide(L)'
;MSLLLGWRGCVRHARQLRLGHYGVPVPAASLYRALRPPEPPPALRLRHPAYQFSAKTNSKNVLSAIVSKIRLMNKKYERFLERTFPRFYQLYSTFLKGFQVFISEFKEIRRIKANMSHKNIQVHQLPYREMERLRQFRRDLIKAIPVGILSIPPFANYLVFLLMYLFPRQLLIRHFWTPKQHAEFLDTYHNMRKEAYTEVIDGLIQMSQLVADPKLQKQMLDLCKKVQKGVHPDISELKAVRMLFVAHPFGIQQLKVQQVKILSRVLFLTPRLPSALLRYRLRSHLSELYQLDQAMLKLGTGELSDNEVQVACYTRGLNSVHLHPLACRTWLNQWLALSSSLNDSETSLLAHSMVLLSTNFTFSSNH
;
A
#
# COMPACT_ATOMS: atom_id res chain seq x y z
N MET A 1 0.64 -24.54 -0.14
CA MET A 1 0.14 -25.69 0.66
C MET A 1 0.90 -25.71 1.98
N SER A 2 0.20 -26.12 3.04
CA SER A 2 0.71 -26.40 4.39
C SER A 2 0.95 -25.19 5.30
N LEU A 3 -0.08 -24.90 6.13
CA LEU A 3 0.05 -24.49 7.54
C LEU A 3 -1.32 -24.69 8.20
N LEU A 4 -1.55 -25.89 8.72
CA LEU A 4 -2.62 -26.25 9.65
C LEU A 4 -2.00 -27.25 10.63
N LEU A 5 -2.09 -26.94 11.92
CA LEU A 5 -1.94 -27.76 13.13
C LEU A 5 -1.43 -26.81 14.23
N GLY A 6 -2.05 -26.66 15.38
CA GLY A 6 -3.25 -27.28 15.92
C GLY A 6 -3.55 -26.62 17.26
N TRP A 7 -4.82 -26.64 17.67
CA TRP A 7 -5.21 -26.38 19.06
C TRP A 7 -6.44 -27.26 19.35
N ARG A 8 -6.25 -28.29 20.18
CA ARG A 8 -7.30 -29.08 20.82
C ARG A 8 -6.81 -29.55 22.19
N GLY A 9 -7.72 -29.50 23.17
CA GLY A 9 -7.60 -30.05 24.53
C GLY A 9 -7.20 -28.98 25.55
N CYS A 10 -7.83 -28.83 26.72
CA CYS A 10 -8.59 -29.79 27.50
C CYS A 10 -9.58 -29.07 28.46
N VAL A 11 -10.58 -29.83 28.90
CA VAL A 11 -11.73 -29.44 29.71
C VAL A 11 -11.61 -30.08 31.11
N ARG A 12 -12.24 -29.43 32.11
CA ARG A 12 -12.55 -29.84 33.52
C ARG A 12 -11.53 -29.49 34.61
N HIS A 13 -11.97 -28.63 35.52
CA HIS A 13 -12.29 -29.06 36.88
C HIS A 13 -13.28 -28.12 37.56
N ALA A 14 -14.35 -28.69 38.13
CA ALA A 14 -15.28 -28.04 39.02
C ALA A 14 -14.73 -28.06 40.46
N ARG A 15 -15.03 -27.02 41.25
CA ARG A 15 -15.15 -27.10 42.71
C ARG A 15 -16.10 -26.01 43.25
N GLN A 16 -16.94 -26.46 44.16
CA GLN A 16 -17.92 -25.73 44.99
C GLN A 16 -17.38 -24.47 45.65
N LEU A 17 -18.27 -23.51 45.89
CA LEU A 17 -18.40 -22.81 47.17
C LEU A 17 -19.88 -22.47 47.45
N ARG A 18 -20.39 -23.01 48.56
CA ARG A 18 -21.63 -22.61 49.26
C ARG A 18 -21.40 -21.29 49.99
N LEU A 19 -22.48 -20.54 50.22
CA LEU A 19 -22.83 -19.69 51.38
C LEU A 19 -24.00 -18.80 50.90
N GLY A 20 -25.11 -18.55 51.60
CA GLY A 20 -25.61 -18.94 52.91
C GLY A 20 -27.05 -18.38 53.00
N HIS A 21 -27.94 -19.13 53.66
CA HIS A 21 -29.31 -18.75 53.98
C HIS A 21 -29.32 -17.70 55.10
N TYR A 22 -30.15 -16.65 54.97
CA TYR A 22 -30.90 -16.06 56.08
C TYR A 22 -32.19 -15.45 55.52
N GLY A 23 -33.33 -15.78 56.14
CA GLY A 23 -34.62 -15.16 55.89
C GLY A 23 -35.20 -14.63 57.20
N VAL A 24 -36.02 -13.57 57.12
CA VAL A 24 -37.05 -13.18 58.11
C VAL A 24 -38.15 -12.37 57.36
N PRO A 25 -39.44 -12.40 57.77
CA PRO A 25 -40.60 -12.07 56.92
C PRO A 25 -41.47 -10.85 57.36
N VAL A 26 -42.29 -10.32 56.41
CA VAL A 26 -43.66 -9.69 56.57
C VAL A 26 -43.75 -8.26 57.22
N PRO A 27 -44.81 -7.38 57.09
CA PRO A 27 -46.02 -7.27 56.22
C PRO A 27 -46.30 -5.86 55.55
N ALA A 28 -47.39 -5.83 54.73
CA ALA A 28 -48.42 -4.77 54.52
C ALA A 28 -48.06 -3.41 53.87
N ALA A 29 -48.53 -3.15 52.64
CA ALA A 29 -49.72 -2.34 52.28
C ALA A 29 -49.55 -0.83 52.58
N SER A 30 -49.54 0.09 51.60
CA SER A 30 -50.70 0.44 50.77
C SER A 30 -50.41 1.62 49.81
N LEU A 31 -51.32 1.82 48.84
CA LEU A 31 -51.53 3.00 47.96
C LEU A 31 -50.60 3.04 46.73
N TYR A 32 -51.07 2.88 45.49
CA TYR A 32 -52.04 3.73 44.80
C TYR A 32 -52.90 2.97 43.77
N ARG A 33 -54.19 3.33 43.73
CA ARG A 33 -55.17 2.99 42.70
C ARG A 33 -55.00 3.97 41.54
N ALA A 34 -54.63 3.51 40.34
CA ALA A 34 -54.86 4.25 39.09
C ALA A 34 -54.78 3.37 37.83
N LEU A 35 -55.89 3.34 37.09
CA LEU A 35 -56.03 3.20 35.64
C LEU A 35 -55.71 1.82 34.99
N ARG A 36 -56.78 1.05 34.73
CA ARG A 36 -56.81 0.00 33.70
C ARG A 36 -56.57 0.62 32.31
N PRO A 37 -55.65 0.09 31.50
CA PRO A 37 -55.69 0.23 30.04
C PRO A 37 -56.67 -0.79 29.41
N PRO A 38 -57.25 -0.48 28.24
CA PRO A 38 -58.31 -1.27 27.62
C PRO A 38 -57.78 -2.53 26.91
N GLU A 39 -58.64 -3.55 26.77
CA GLU A 39 -58.33 -4.79 26.05
C GLU A 39 -58.03 -4.55 24.56
N PRO A 40 -57.12 -5.35 23.96
CA PRO A 40 -56.83 -5.27 22.53
C PRO A 40 -57.92 -5.92 21.67
N PRO A 41 -58.21 -5.40 20.46
CA PRO A 41 -59.17 -5.99 19.52
C PRO A 41 -58.65 -7.32 18.93
N PRO A 42 -59.54 -8.18 18.39
CA PRO A 42 -59.18 -9.52 17.95
C PRO A 42 -58.19 -9.51 16.79
N ALA A 43 -57.21 -10.42 16.86
CA ALA A 43 -56.14 -10.56 15.88
C ALA A 43 -56.68 -10.74 14.45
N LEU A 44 -56.31 -9.81 13.56
CA LEU A 44 -56.41 -9.99 12.11
C LEU A 44 -55.59 -11.23 11.72
N ARG A 45 -56.29 -12.29 11.29
CA ARG A 45 -55.67 -13.48 10.68
C ARG A 45 -54.82 -13.02 9.49
N LEU A 46 -53.50 -13.01 9.64
CA LEU A 46 -52.57 -12.98 8.51
C LEU A 46 -52.77 -14.27 7.71
N ARG A 47 -53.44 -14.18 6.55
CA ARG A 47 -53.32 -15.21 5.53
C ARG A 47 -51.86 -15.24 5.08
N HIS A 48 -51.13 -16.28 5.45
CA HIS A 48 -49.86 -16.61 4.80
C HIS A 48 -50.15 -16.93 3.33
N PRO A 49 -49.54 -16.24 2.34
CA PRO A 49 -49.54 -16.76 0.99
C PRO A 49 -48.68 -18.02 1.00
N ALA A 50 -49.32 -19.17 0.78
CA ALA A 50 -48.63 -20.42 0.52
C ALA A 50 -47.76 -20.24 -0.72
N TYR A 51 -46.45 -20.13 -0.53
CA TYR A 51 -45.48 -20.21 -1.60
C TYR A 51 -45.45 -21.66 -2.10
N GLN A 52 -46.27 -21.96 -3.10
CA GLN A 52 -46.06 -23.14 -3.92
C GLN A 52 -44.76 -22.94 -4.71
N PHE A 53 -43.75 -23.74 -4.35
CA PHE A 53 -42.47 -23.78 -5.03
C PHE A 53 -42.64 -24.46 -6.39
N SER A 54 -43.05 -23.69 -7.41
CA SER A 54 -43.03 -24.15 -8.81
C SER A 54 -41.61 -23.99 -9.36
N ALA A 55 -40.84 -25.07 -9.25
CA ALA A 55 -39.47 -25.17 -9.72
C ALA A 55 -39.44 -25.33 -11.26
N LYS A 56 -39.57 -24.21 -11.98
CA LYS A 56 -39.12 -24.02 -13.37
C LYS A 56 -39.22 -22.55 -13.78
N THR A 57 -38.65 -21.65 -12.98
CA THR A 57 -38.53 -20.24 -13.35
C THR A 57 -37.07 -19.86 -13.53
N ASN A 58 -36.78 -19.31 -14.70
CA ASN A 58 -35.45 -18.96 -15.20
C ASN A 58 -34.75 -18.03 -14.20
N SER A 59 -33.81 -18.55 -13.41
CA SER A 59 -33.15 -17.84 -12.30
C SER A 59 -32.50 -16.52 -12.75
N LYS A 60 -32.09 -16.46 -14.03
CA LYS A 60 -31.55 -15.26 -14.68
C LYS A 60 -32.57 -14.10 -14.74
N ASN A 61 -33.86 -14.40 -14.93
CA ASN A 61 -34.92 -13.39 -15.03
C ASN A 61 -35.33 -12.86 -13.66
N VAL A 62 -35.30 -13.71 -12.63
CA VAL A 62 -35.55 -13.30 -11.24
C VAL A 62 -34.38 -12.46 -10.73
N LEU A 63 -33.14 -12.87 -11.01
CA LEU A 63 -31.94 -12.12 -10.66
C LEU A 63 -31.93 -10.75 -11.37
N SER A 64 -32.31 -10.69 -12.65
CA SER A 64 -32.34 -9.42 -13.40
C SER A 64 -33.43 -8.46 -12.89
N ALA A 65 -34.59 -8.96 -12.50
CA ALA A 65 -35.67 -8.17 -11.89
C ALA A 65 -35.31 -7.65 -10.48
N ILE A 66 -34.59 -8.45 -9.69
CA ILE A 66 -34.07 -8.02 -8.38
C ILE A 66 -32.99 -6.95 -8.58
N VAL A 67 -32.07 -7.16 -9.51
CA VAL A 67 -31.01 -6.19 -9.82
C VAL A 67 -31.59 -4.87 -10.33
N SER A 68 -32.64 -4.90 -11.17
CA SER A 68 -33.28 -3.68 -11.67
C SER A 68 -34.00 -2.90 -10.57
N LYS A 69 -34.68 -3.58 -9.63
CA LYS A 69 -35.30 -2.95 -8.45
C LYS A 69 -34.25 -2.35 -7.50
N ILE A 70 -33.17 -3.07 -7.21
CA ILE A 70 -32.05 -2.56 -6.39
C ILE A 70 -31.43 -1.33 -7.03
N ARG A 71 -31.22 -1.34 -8.35
CA ARG A 71 -30.67 -0.20 -9.09
C ARG A 71 -31.57 1.04 -9.00
N LEU A 72 -32.89 0.85 -9.07
CA LEU A 72 -33.86 1.95 -8.98
C LEU A 72 -33.92 2.55 -7.57
N MET A 73 -33.82 1.71 -6.54
CA MET A 73 -33.72 2.15 -5.14
C MET A 73 -32.42 2.91 -4.86
N ASN A 74 -31.27 2.41 -5.34
CA ASN A 74 -29.99 3.12 -5.20
C ASN A 74 -30.05 4.51 -5.86
N LYS A 75 -30.62 4.63 -7.06
CA LYS A 75 -30.79 5.93 -7.74
C LYS A 75 -31.70 6.91 -6.99
N LYS A 76 -32.66 6.41 -6.21
CA LYS A 76 -33.52 7.26 -5.36
C LYS A 76 -32.76 7.70 -4.11
N TYR A 77 -31.94 6.81 -3.55
CA TYR A 77 -31.09 7.08 -2.40
C TYR A 77 -29.97 8.09 -2.72
N GLU A 78 -29.31 7.96 -3.87
CA GLU A 78 -28.31 8.92 -4.36
C GLU A 78 -28.89 10.33 -4.51
N ARG A 79 -30.07 10.46 -5.16
CA ARG A 79 -30.76 11.75 -5.32
C ARG A 79 -31.22 12.35 -3.99
N PHE A 80 -31.57 11.52 -3.01
CA PHE A 80 -31.91 11.98 -1.67
C PHE A 80 -30.67 12.50 -0.94
N LEU A 81 -29.58 11.74 -0.94
CA LEU A 81 -28.31 12.15 -0.30
C LEU A 81 -27.74 13.44 -0.91
N GLU A 82 -27.79 13.58 -2.23
CA GLU A 82 -27.34 14.77 -2.95
C GLU A 82 -28.10 16.03 -2.51
N ARG A 83 -29.42 15.91 -2.33
CA ARG A 83 -30.29 17.03 -1.96
C ARG A 83 -30.16 17.42 -0.49
N THR A 84 -29.97 16.44 0.40
CA THR A 84 -29.95 16.68 1.86
C THR A 84 -28.55 17.00 2.38
N PHE A 85 -27.49 16.39 1.83
CA PHE A 85 -26.12 16.54 2.32
C PHE A 85 -25.08 16.58 1.16
N PRO A 86 -24.95 17.72 0.46
CA PRO A 86 -24.12 17.81 -0.74
C PRO A 86 -22.63 17.50 -0.51
N ARG A 87 -22.05 17.96 0.62
CA ARG A 87 -20.65 17.68 0.98
C ARG A 87 -20.39 16.20 1.29
N PHE A 88 -21.32 15.55 1.99
CA PHE A 88 -21.22 14.13 2.30
C PHE A 88 -21.39 13.29 1.02
N TYR A 89 -22.29 13.69 0.13
CA TYR A 89 -22.51 13.01 -1.14
C TYR A 89 -21.27 13.06 -2.04
N GLN A 90 -20.52 14.17 -2.07
CA GLN A 90 -19.25 14.24 -2.81
C GLN A 90 -18.23 13.21 -2.28
N LEU A 91 -18.08 13.09 -0.96
CA LEU A 91 -17.19 12.09 -0.34
C LEU A 91 -17.67 10.65 -0.61
N TYR A 92 -18.97 10.41 -0.42
CA TYR A 92 -19.60 9.10 -0.63
C TYR A 92 -19.50 8.64 -2.09
N SER A 93 -19.82 9.51 -3.04
CA SER A 93 -19.75 9.20 -4.47
C SER A 93 -18.31 8.99 -4.95
N THR A 94 -17.35 9.77 -4.44
CA THR A 94 -15.92 9.55 -4.69
C THR A 94 -15.46 8.20 -4.14
N PHE A 95 -15.90 7.85 -2.94
CA PHE A 95 -15.60 6.55 -2.33
C PHE A 95 -16.19 5.38 -3.13
N LEU A 96 -17.46 5.45 -3.52
CA LEU A 96 -18.07 4.39 -4.32
C LEU A 96 -17.39 4.23 -5.68
N LYS A 97 -17.05 5.34 -6.35
CA LYS A 97 -16.29 5.31 -7.61
C LYS A 97 -14.92 4.67 -7.41
N GLY A 98 -14.17 5.08 -6.40
CA GLY A 98 -12.87 4.49 -6.06
C GLY A 98 -12.96 2.99 -5.76
N PHE A 99 -14.00 2.56 -5.04
CA PHE A 99 -14.24 1.15 -4.75
C PHE A 99 -14.59 0.35 -6.02
N GLN A 100 -15.39 0.90 -6.94
CA GLN A 100 -15.69 0.26 -8.22
C GLN A 100 -14.43 0.06 -9.07
N VAL A 101 -13.56 1.08 -9.13
CA VAL A 101 -12.26 1.00 -9.82
C VAL A 101 -11.38 -0.07 -9.17
N PHE A 102 -11.30 -0.09 -7.84
CA PHE A 102 -10.52 -1.11 -7.10
C PHE A 102 -11.02 -2.54 -7.37
N ILE A 103 -12.34 -2.76 -7.43
CA ILE A 103 -12.92 -4.07 -7.79
C ILE A 103 -12.57 -4.46 -9.23
N SER A 104 -12.53 -3.50 -10.15
CA SER A 104 -12.09 -3.76 -11.53
C SER A 104 -10.62 -4.19 -11.57
N GLU A 105 -9.74 -3.44 -10.89
CA GLU A 105 -8.32 -3.80 -10.79
C GLU A 105 -8.12 -5.17 -10.15
N PHE A 106 -8.86 -5.48 -9.09
CA PHE A 106 -8.79 -6.79 -8.45
C PHE A 106 -9.13 -7.94 -9.41
N LYS A 107 -10.12 -7.75 -10.29
CA LYS A 107 -10.46 -8.74 -11.33
C LYS A 107 -9.33 -8.90 -12.34
N GLU A 108 -8.71 -7.80 -12.77
CA GLU A 108 -7.57 -7.86 -13.70
C GLU A 108 -6.36 -8.54 -13.07
N ILE A 109 -6.01 -8.21 -11.83
CA ILE A 109 -4.92 -8.85 -11.10
C ILE A 109 -5.17 -10.34 -10.92
N ARG A 110 -6.43 -10.74 -10.65
CA ARG A 110 -6.80 -12.17 -10.63
C ARG A 110 -6.58 -12.84 -11.99
N ARG A 111 -6.91 -12.18 -13.10
CA ARG A 111 -6.64 -12.72 -14.46
C ARG A 111 -5.14 -12.88 -14.70
N ILE A 112 -4.33 -11.88 -14.35
CA ILE A 112 -2.87 -11.95 -14.49
C ILE A 112 -2.31 -13.11 -13.65
N LYS A 113 -2.74 -13.26 -12.39
CA LYS A 113 -2.34 -14.39 -11.53
C LYS A 113 -2.80 -15.74 -12.06
N ALA A 114 -4.00 -15.83 -12.61
CA ALA A 114 -4.50 -17.06 -13.24
C ALA A 114 -3.66 -17.41 -14.48
N ASN A 115 -3.33 -16.43 -15.33
CA ASN A 115 -2.48 -16.61 -16.50
C ASN A 115 -1.05 -17.04 -16.11
N MET A 116 -0.47 -16.44 -15.07
CA MET A 116 0.82 -16.88 -14.53
C MET A 116 0.77 -18.33 -14.06
N SER A 117 -0.26 -18.70 -13.29
CA SER A 117 -0.43 -20.07 -12.80
C SER A 117 -0.65 -21.07 -13.94
N HIS A 118 -1.40 -20.70 -14.98
CA HIS A 118 -1.66 -21.56 -16.13
C HIS A 118 -0.41 -21.78 -16.98
N LYS A 119 0.42 -20.74 -17.14
CA LYS A 119 1.61 -20.78 -17.99
C LYS A 119 2.90 -21.12 -17.21
N ASN A 120 2.82 -21.33 -15.90
CA ASN A 120 3.97 -21.48 -14.99
C ASN A 120 5.03 -20.38 -15.14
N ILE A 121 4.58 -19.16 -15.44
CA ILE A 121 5.43 -18.00 -15.65
C ILE A 121 5.73 -17.35 -14.30
N GLN A 122 7.00 -17.03 -14.05
CA GLN A 122 7.41 -16.30 -12.86
C GLN A 122 7.19 -14.78 -13.03
N VAL A 123 7.05 -14.05 -11.91
CA VAL A 123 6.75 -12.61 -11.92
C VAL A 123 7.75 -11.79 -12.75
N HIS A 124 9.03 -12.19 -12.77
CA HIS A 124 10.10 -11.48 -13.49
C HIS A 124 10.02 -11.59 -15.02
N GLN A 125 9.18 -12.48 -15.56
CA GLN A 125 9.01 -12.71 -17.00
C GLN A 125 7.80 -11.96 -17.56
N LEU A 126 7.00 -11.32 -16.69
CA LEU A 126 5.83 -10.56 -17.09
C LEU A 126 6.23 -9.26 -17.81
N PRO A 127 5.34 -8.72 -18.66
CA PRO A 127 5.54 -7.39 -19.21
C PRO A 127 5.54 -6.34 -18.09
N TYR A 128 6.31 -5.27 -18.29
CA TYR A 128 6.47 -4.19 -17.30
C TYR A 128 5.14 -3.69 -16.72
N ARG A 129 4.14 -3.42 -17.57
CA ARG A 129 2.84 -2.89 -17.15
C ARG A 129 2.10 -3.83 -16.20
N GLU A 130 2.20 -5.15 -16.39
CA GLU A 130 1.55 -6.12 -15.49
C GLU A 130 2.30 -6.24 -14.16
N MET A 131 3.64 -6.25 -14.20
CA MET A 131 4.47 -6.26 -12.99
C MET A 131 4.23 -5.05 -12.11
N GLU A 132 4.20 -3.86 -12.73
CA GLU A 132 4.00 -2.61 -12.02
C GLU A 132 2.60 -2.52 -11.42
N ARG A 133 1.56 -2.97 -12.15
CA ARG A 133 0.20 -3.09 -11.61
C ARG A 133 0.14 -4.05 -10.42
N LEU A 134 0.76 -5.22 -10.50
CA LEU A 134 0.83 -6.19 -9.40
C LEU A 134 1.48 -5.58 -8.15
N ARG A 135 2.59 -4.85 -8.34
CA ARG A 135 3.30 -4.16 -7.26
C ARG A 135 2.42 -3.10 -6.59
N GLN A 136 1.83 -2.21 -7.38
CA GLN A 136 0.95 -1.14 -6.88
C GLN A 136 -0.24 -1.74 -6.13
N PHE A 137 -0.93 -2.71 -6.73
CA PHE A 137 -2.08 -3.38 -6.13
C PHE A 137 -1.73 -4.07 -4.80
N ARG A 138 -0.56 -4.72 -4.70
CA ARG A 138 -0.12 -5.34 -3.44
C ARG A 138 0.05 -4.30 -2.33
N ARG A 139 0.65 -3.14 -2.64
CA ARG A 139 0.86 -2.06 -1.68
C ARG A 139 -0.46 -1.45 -1.23
N ASP A 140 -1.37 -1.25 -2.17
CA ASP A 140 -2.71 -0.73 -1.93
C ASP A 140 -3.55 -1.71 -1.09
N LEU A 141 -3.47 -3.02 -1.37
CA LEU A 141 -4.14 -4.07 -0.59
C LEU A 141 -3.63 -4.14 0.85
N ILE A 142 -2.31 -4.04 1.08
CA ILE A 142 -1.73 -4.02 2.43
C ILE A 142 -2.28 -2.83 3.24
N LYS A 143 -2.48 -1.67 2.61
CA LYS A 143 -3.11 -0.50 3.25
C LYS A 143 -4.61 -0.71 3.49
N ALA A 144 -5.30 -1.40 2.59
CA ALA A 144 -6.74 -1.63 2.67
C ALA A 144 -7.15 -2.66 3.73
N ILE A 145 -6.31 -3.67 4.02
CA ILE A 145 -6.64 -4.77 4.95
C ILE A 145 -7.01 -4.26 6.36
N PRO A 146 -6.20 -3.39 7.02
CA PRO A 146 -6.56 -2.87 8.33
C PRO A 146 -7.89 -2.12 8.34
N VAL A 147 -8.15 -1.32 7.29
CA VAL A 147 -9.41 -0.59 7.13
C VAL A 147 -10.58 -1.56 6.99
N GLY A 148 -10.42 -2.61 6.16
CA GLY A 148 -11.45 -3.64 5.96
C GLY A 148 -11.76 -4.42 7.23
N ILE A 149 -10.75 -4.76 8.04
CA ILE A 149 -10.95 -5.44 9.34
C ILE A 149 -11.70 -4.51 10.31
N LEU A 150 -11.33 -3.24 10.35
CA LEU A 150 -11.99 -2.24 11.20
C LEU A 150 -13.46 -2.04 10.80
N SER A 151 -13.84 -2.28 9.54
CA SER A 151 -15.22 -2.17 9.05
C SER A 151 -16.14 -3.36 9.38
N ILE A 152 -15.61 -4.48 9.91
CA ILE A 152 -16.43 -5.69 10.18
C ILE A 152 -17.53 -5.43 11.24
N PRO A 153 -17.26 -4.74 12.38
CA PRO A 153 -18.29 -4.49 13.38
C PRO A 153 -19.36 -3.50 12.86
N PRO A 154 -20.66 -3.75 13.14
CA PRO A 154 -21.77 -3.00 12.53
C PRO A 154 -21.84 -1.49 12.87
N PHE A 155 -21.03 -0.98 13.80
CA PHE A 155 -20.97 0.46 14.15
C PHE A 155 -19.65 1.13 13.80
N ALA A 156 -18.62 0.35 13.45
CA ALA A 156 -17.30 0.87 13.13
C ALA A 156 -17.26 1.53 11.74
N ASN A 157 -18.27 1.31 10.89
CA ASN A 157 -18.37 1.96 9.58
C ASN A 157 -18.37 3.49 9.68
N TYR A 158 -19.13 4.08 10.60
CA TYR A 158 -19.13 5.53 10.82
C TYR A 158 -17.78 6.04 11.31
N LEU A 159 -17.12 5.27 12.20
CA LEU A 159 -15.77 5.57 12.66
C LEU A 159 -14.76 5.50 11.50
N VAL A 160 -14.87 4.52 10.61
CA VAL A 160 -14.01 4.40 9.42
C VAL A 160 -14.22 5.60 8.49
N PHE A 161 -15.45 6.05 8.26
CA PHE A 161 -15.70 7.27 7.48
C PHE A 161 -15.12 8.53 8.13
N LEU A 162 -15.24 8.65 9.47
CA LEU A 162 -14.63 9.76 10.22
C LEU A 162 -13.09 9.73 10.12
N LEU A 163 -12.49 8.57 10.34
CA LEU A 163 -11.04 8.38 10.24
C LEU A 163 -10.54 8.64 8.81
N MET A 164 -11.30 8.22 7.80
CA MET A 164 -10.99 8.45 6.40
C MET A 164 -10.98 9.94 6.03
N TYR A 165 -11.87 10.73 6.64
CA TYR A 165 -11.90 12.18 6.49
C TYR A 165 -10.73 12.86 7.21
N LEU A 166 -10.38 12.41 8.42
CA LEU A 166 -9.30 13.00 9.23
C LEU A 166 -7.89 12.57 8.76
N PHE A 167 -7.75 11.34 8.28
CA PHE A 167 -6.48 10.71 7.89
C PHE A 167 -6.52 10.15 6.46
N PRO A 168 -6.83 10.98 5.44
CA PRO A 168 -6.97 10.52 4.06
C PRO A 168 -5.69 9.86 3.55
N ARG A 169 -4.51 10.38 3.90
CA ARG A 169 -3.22 9.83 3.47
C ARG A 169 -2.94 8.40 3.96
N GLN A 170 -3.42 8.04 5.14
CA GLN A 170 -3.08 6.75 5.78
C GLN A 170 -4.10 5.64 5.45
N LEU A 171 -5.37 6.02 5.29
CA LEU A 171 -6.47 5.06 5.20
C LEU A 171 -7.05 4.95 3.79
N LEU A 172 -6.94 5.99 2.97
CA LEU A 172 -7.38 5.92 1.59
C LEU A 172 -6.32 5.28 0.70
N ILE A 173 -6.80 4.46 -0.22
CA ILE A 173 -6.01 3.91 -1.32
C ILE A 173 -5.79 5.02 -2.36
N ARG A 174 -4.75 4.87 -3.19
CA ARG A 174 -4.38 5.82 -4.26
C ARG A 174 -5.58 6.27 -5.10
N HIS A 175 -6.48 5.38 -5.50
CA HIS A 175 -7.64 5.68 -6.36
C HIS A 175 -8.69 6.61 -5.77
N PHE A 176 -8.61 6.90 -4.47
CA PHE A 176 -9.58 7.73 -3.77
C PHE A 176 -9.08 9.17 -3.59
N TRP A 177 -7.86 9.48 -4.01
CA TRP A 177 -7.28 10.81 -3.88
C TRP A 177 -7.62 11.67 -5.10
N THR A 178 -7.86 12.95 -4.86
CA THR A 178 -7.95 13.94 -5.93
C THR A 178 -6.57 14.18 -6.56
N PRO A 179 -6.47 14.67 -7.81
CA PRO A 179 -5.17 14.99 -8.42
C PRO A 179 -4.31 15.95 -7.58
N LYS A 180 -4.95 16.92 -6.92
CA LYS A 180 -4.27 17.84 -5.99
C LYS A 180 -3.72 17.11 -4.77
N GLN A 181 -4.51 16.24 -4.14
CA GLN A 181 -4.07 15.43 -3.00
C GLN A 181 -2.95 14.45 -3.39
N HIS A 182 -2.96 13.93 -4.62
CA HIS A 182 -1.86 13.10 -5.12
C HIS A 182 -0.53 13.84 -5.07
N ALA A 183 -0.47 15.04 -5.66
CA ALA A 183 0.75 15.83 -5.69
C ALA A 183 1.21 16.16 -4.25
N GLU A 184 0.31 16.67 -3.41
CA GLU A 184 0.62 17.05 -2.02
C GLU A 184 1.13 15.87 -1.16
N PHE A 185 0.48 14.71 -1.27
CA PHE A 185 0.91 13.54 -0.51
C PHE A 185 2.24 12.98 -1.02
N LEU A 186 2.45 12.96 -2.34
CA LEU A 186 3.73 12.55 -2.92
C LEU A 186 4.87 13.50 -2.52
N ASP A 187 4.63 14.80 -2.46
CA ASP A 187 5.60 15.76 -1.95
C ASP A 187 5.90 15.51 -0.48
N THR A 188 4.87 15.29 0.33
CA THR A 188 5.07 15.01 1.76
C THR A 188 5.90 13.75 1.98
N TYR A 189 5.60 12.67 1.24
CA TYR A 189 6.39 11.44 1.30
C TYR A 189 7.82 11.66 0.80
N HIS A 190 8.00 12.45 -0.26
CA HIS A 190 9.33 12.77 -0.77
C HIS A 190 10.14 13.58 0.24
N ASN A 191 9.53 14.55 0.94
CA ASN A 191 10.19 15.33 1.99
C ASN A 191 10.65 14.43 3.15
N MET A 192 9.80 13.52 3.61
CA MET A 192 10.17 12.52 4.63
C MET A 192 11.32 11.60 4.17
N ARG A 193 11.37 11.28 2.88
CA ARG A 193 12.46 10.51 2.26
C ARG A 193 13.74 11.34 2.20
N LYS A 194 13.65 12.61 1.81
CA LYS A 194 14.77 13.56 1.66
C LYS A 194 15.48 13.84 2.98
N GLU A 195 14.75 13.85 4.10
CA GLU A 195 15.36 13.95 5.45
C GLU A 195 16.44 12.87 5.69
N ALA A 196 16.28 11.68 5.13
CA ALA A 196 17.23 10.58 5.28
C ALA A 196 18.43 10.69 4.31
N TYR A 197 18.41 11.56 3.30
CA TYR A 197 19.45 11.59 2.25
C TYR A 197 20.81 12.01 2.80
N THR A 198 20.83 13.06 3.63
CA THR A 198 22.06 13.51 4.29
C THR A 198 22.65 12.41 5.16
N GLU A 199 21.81 11.73 5.96
CA GLU A 199 22.25 10.61 6.81
C GLU A 199 22.84 9.43 6.00
N VAL A 200 22.30 9.15 4.80
CA VAL A 200 22.88 8.13 3.89
C VAL A 200 24.23 8.57 3.37
N ILE A 201 24.37 9.82 2.91
CA ILE A 201 25.63 10.33 2.36
C ILE A 201 26.71 10.36 3.44
N ASP A 202 26.39 10.83 4.64
CA ASP A 202 27.32 10.83 5.78
C ASP A 202 27.71 9.40 6.17
N GLY A 203 26.73 8.48 6.14
CA GLY A 203 26.97 7.06 6.31
C GLY A 203 27.94 6.48 5.29
N LEU A 204 27.79 6.84 4.01
CA LEU A 204 28.70 6.42 2.94
C LEU A 204 30.11 6.94 3.18
N ILE A 205 30.28 8.20 3.59
CA ILE A 205 31.60 8.79 3.89
C ILE A 205 32.27 8.06 5.05
N GLN A 206 31.53 7.82 6.15
CA GLN A 206 32.06 7.09 7.31
C GLN A 206 32.46 5.65 6.95
N MET A 207 31.62 4.94 6.19
CA MET A 207 31.93 3.57 5.76
C MET A 207 33.08 3.51 4.75
N SER A 208 33.30 4.56 3.95
CA SER A 208 34.41 4.64 2.99
C SER A 208 35.77 4.58 3.68
N GLN A 209 35.88 4.97 4.95
CA GLN A 209 37.11 4.86 5.74
C GLN A 209 37.55 3.42 5.97
N LEU A 210 36.63 2.45 5.86
CA LEU A 210 36.88 1.02 6.05
C LEU A 210 37.29 0.31 4.75
N VAL A 211 37.35 1.02 3.62
CA VAL A 211 37.74 0.46 2.33
C VAL A 211 39.25 0.28 2.27
N ALA A 212 39.69 -0.95 1.97
CA ALA A 212 41.11 -1.31 1.94
C ALA A 212 41.85 -0.76 0.71
N ASP A 213 41.20 -0.70 -0.46
CA ASP A 213 41.81 -0.17 -1.68
C ASP A 213 41.79 1.37 -1.66
N PRO A 214 42.96 2.04 -1.60
CA PRO A 214 43.04 3.50 -1.51
C PRO A 214 42.49 4.21 -2.77
N LYS A 215 42.57 3.58 -3.94
CA LYS A 215 42.04 4.16 -5.19
C LYS A 215 40.52 4.17 -5.17
N LEU A 216 39.90 3.03 -4.86
CA LEU A 216 38.44 2.93 -4.75
C LEU A 216 37.89 3.75 -3.59
N GLN A 217 38.62 3.80 -2.46
CA GLN A 217 38.29 4.67 -1.34
C GLN A 217 38.24 6.15 -1.77
N LYS A 218 39.29 6.62 -2.45
CA LYS A 218 39.35 7.99 -2.96
C LYS A 218 38.18 8.28 -3.91
N GLN A 219 37.92 7.39 -4.86
CA GLN A 219 36.80 7.54 -5.80
C GLN A 219 35.45 7.65 -5.09
N MET A 220 35.22 6.83 -4.06
CA MET A 220 33.98 6.86 -3.29
C MET A 220 33.84 8.16 -2.47
N LEU A 221 34.92 8.62 -1.84
CA LEU A 221 34.93 9.88 -1.10
C LEU A 221 34.73 11.09 -2.01
N ASP A 222 35.36 11.09 -3.19
CA ASP A 222 35.22 12.16 -4.17
C ASP A 222 33.79 12.22 -4.71
N LEU A 223 33.17 11.05 -4.98
CA LEU A 223 31.75 10.94 -5.33
C LEU A 223 30.84 11.54 -4.25
N CYS A 224 31.04 11.17 -2.98
CA CYS A 224 30.22 11.70 -1.88
C CYS A 224 30.41 13.22 -1.71
N LYS A 225 31.65 13.71 -1.77
CA LYS A 225 31.96 15.16 -1.69
C LYS A 225 31.34 15.93 -2.85
N LYS A 226 31.34 15.37 -4.06
CA LYS A 226 30.70 15.96 -5.24
C LYS A 226 29.20 16.13 -5.01
N VAL A 227 28.54 15.12 -4.46
CA VAL A 227 27.11 15.19 -4.09
C VAL A 227 26.88 16.19 -2.95
N GLN A 228 27.74 16.25 -1.92
CA GLN A 228 27.62 17.26 -0.86
C GLN A 228 27.77 18.70 -1.38
N LYS A 229 28.56 18.91 -2.44
CA LYS A 229 28.72 20.22 -3.11
C LYS A 229 27.54 20.61 -4.00
N GLY A 230 26.48 19.80 -4.07
CA GLY A 230 25.30 20.10 -4.90
C GLY A 230 25.44 19.68 -6.37
N VAL A 231 26.45 18.88 -6.72
CA VAL A 231 26.67 18.43 -8.11
C VAL A 231 26.03 17.06 -8.33
N HIS A 232 25.34 16.88 -9.46
CA HIS A 232 24.79 15.58 -9.88
C HIS A 232 25.92 14.63 -10.33
N PRO A 233 26.02 13.42 -9.78
CA PRO A 233 27.08 12.49 -10.14
C PRO A 233 26.83 11.86 -11.53
N ASP A 234 27.92 11.52 -12.22
CA ASP A 234 27.80 10.81 -13.49
C ASP A 234 27.63 9.29 -13.28
N ILE A 235 27.00 8.63 -14.24
CA ILE A 235 26.78 7.18 -14.21
C ILE A 235 28.12 6.42 -14.28
N SER A 236 29.13 6.95 -14.96
CA SER A 236 30.46 6.33 -15.01
C SER A 236 31.14 6.30 -13.63
N GLU A 237 30.98 7.36 -12.83
CA GLU A 237 31.53 7.45 -11.47
C GLU A 237 30.87 6.43 -10.54
N LEU A 238 29.56 6.24 -10.65
CA LEU A 238 28.82 5.22 -9.90
C LEU A 238 29.23 3.79 -10.30
N LYS A 239 29.43 3.56 -11.60
CA LYS A 239 29.91 2.26 -12.11
C LYS A 239 31.33 1.95 -11.64
N ALA A 240 32.18 2.95 -11.47
CA ALA A 240 33.55 2.77 -10.98
C ALA A 240 33.61 2.20 -9.55
N VAL A 241 32.65 2.56 -8.70
CA VAL A 241 32.61 2.14 -7.29
C VAL A 241 31.76 0.90 -7.03
N ARG A 242 31.16 0.26 -8.05
CA ARG A 242 30.20 -0.85 -7.88
C ARG A 242 30.73 -2.04 -7.06
N MET A 243 32.01 -2.36 -7.21
CA MET A 243 32.64 -3.50 -6.53
C MET A 243 32.62 -3.35 -5.00
N LEU A 244 32.58 -2.11 -4.49
CA LEU A 244 32.48 -1.83 -3.06
C LEU A 244 31.16 -2.31 -2.45
N PHE A 245 30.12 -2.46 -3.26
CA PHE A 245 28.75 -2.77 -2.82
C PHE A 245 28.42 -4.26 -2.78
N VAL A 246 29.36 -5.12 -3.20
CA VAL A 246 29.22 -6.58 -3.16
C VAL A 246 29.35 -7.12 -1.73
N ALA A 247 30.27 -6.57 -0.95
CA ALA A 247 30.66 -7.09 0.36
C ALA A 247 30.82 -5.96 1.38
N HIS A 248 31.52 -6.23 2.49
CA HIS A 248 31.84 -5.21 3.48
C HIS A 248 32.65 -4.05 2.82
N PRO A 249 32.35 -2.77 3.09
CA PRO A 249 31.42 -2.27 4.11
C PRO A 249 29.99 -1.96 3.62
N PHE A 250 29.73 -1.94 2.29
CA PHE A 250 28.48 -1.40 1.75
C PHE A 250 27.42 -2.45 1.38
N GLY A 251 27.76 -3.74 1.36
CA GLY A 251 26.82 -4.82 1.05
C GLY A 251 25.66 -4.90 2.05
N ILE A 252 24.43 -5.11 1.56
CA ILE A 252 23.19 -5.06 2.37
C ILE A 252 23.27 -5.94 3.64
N GLN A 253 23.92 -7.10 3.53
CA GLN A 253 24.08 -8.06 4.62
C GLN A 253 25.04 -7.54 5.70
N GLN A 254 26.09 -6.82 5.30
CA GLN A 254 27.14 -6.30 6.15
C GLN A 254 26.88 -4.87 6.64
N LEU A 255 25.88 -4.18 6.09
CA LEU A 255 25.50 -2.84 6.53
C LEU A 255 25.18 -2.83 8.03
N LYS A 256 25.67 -1.79 8.72
CA LYS A 256 25.31 -1.50 10.12
C LYS A 256 23.80 -1.31 10.24
N VAL A 257 23.23 -1.71 11.38
CA VAL A 257 21.77 -1.66 11.62
C VAL A 257 21.20 -0.25 11.43
N GLN A 258 21.94 0.77 11.84
CA GLN A 258 21.56 2.17 11.62
C GLN A 258 21.41 2.50 10.13
N GLN A 259 22.39 2.13 9.31
CA GLN A 259 22.35 2.36 7.86
C GLN A 259 21.20 1.60 7.17
N VAL A 260 20.93 0.37 7.59
CA VAL A 260 19.76 -0.38 7.09
C VAL A 260 18.45 0.34 7.44
N LYS A 261 18.32 0.91 8.65
CA LYS A 261 17.14 1.67 9.06
C LYS A 261 16.97 2.97 8.25
N ILE A 262 18.07 3.67 7.98
CA ILE A 262 18.08 4.89 7.18
C ILE A 262 17.65 4.58 5.73
N LEU A 263 18.26 3.59 5.09
CA LEU A 263 17.86 3.15 3.74
C LEU A 263 16.41 2.64 3.70
N SER A 264 15.95 2.00 4.79
CA SER A 264 14.55 1.58 4.92
C SER A 264 13.59 2.78 4.91
N ARG A 265 13.95 3.92 5.51
CA ARG A 265 13.15 5.17 5.42
C ARG A 265 13.07 5.66 3.99
N VAL A 266 14.17 5.66 3.26
CA VAL A 266 14.23 6.11 1.84
C VAL A 266 13.26 5.31 0.95
N LEU A 267 13.19 3.99 1.17
CA LEU A 267 12.35 3.07 0.42
C LEU A 267 10.91 2.91 0.97
N PHE A 268 10.50 3.76 1.92
CA PHE A 268 9.21 3.70 2.60
C PHE A 268 8.92 2.34 3.28
N LEU A 269 9.97 1.65 3.75
CA LEU A 269 9.86 0.46 4.58
C LEU A 269 9.73 0.85 6.06
N THR A 270 9.06 0.02 6.85
CA THR A 270 8.82 0.28 8.28
C THR A 270 10.11 0.12 9.11
N PRO A 271 10.80 1.19 9.54
CA PRO A 271 12.15 1.10 10.14
C PRO A 271 12.18 0.52 11.55
N ARG A 272 11.00 0.35 12.17
CA ARG A 272 10.82 -0.21 13.53
C ARG A 272 10.91 -1.74 13.57
N LEU A 273 11.01 -2.40 12.42
CA LEU A 273 11.12 -3.84 12.35
C LEU A 273 12.50 -4.35 12.82
N PRO A 274 12.59 -5.61 13.27
CA PRO A 274 13.86 -6.28 13.53
C PRO A 274 14.83 -6.21 12.35
N SER A 275 16.13 -6.10 12.64
CA SER A 275 17.18 -5.85 11.63
C SER A 275 17.24 -6.92 10.53
N ALA A 276 17.04 -8.20 10.86
CA ALA A 276 16.99 -9.29 9.88
C ALA A 276 15.82 -9.13 8.90
N LEU A 277 14.63 -8.79 9.40
CA LEU A 277 13.45 -8.55 8.57
C LEU A 277 13.61 -7.29 7.71
N LEU A 278 14.24 -6.24 8.24
CA LEU A 278 14.56 -5.05 7.46
C LEU A 278 15.48 -5.37 6.29
N ARG A 279 16.57 -6.11 6.51
CA ARG A 279 17.49 -6.53 5.44
C ARG A 279 16.79 -7.38 4.38
N TYR A 280 15.95 -8.31 4.81
CA TYR A 280 15.15 -9.12 3.89
C TYR A 280 14.20 -8.26 3.05
N ARG A 281 13.45 -7.35 3.69
CA ARG A 281 12.52 -6.46 2.99
C ARG A 281 13.23 -5.51 2.04
N LEU A 282 14.39 -4.98 2.44
CA LEU A 282 15.25 -4.13 1.63
C LEU A 282 15.71 -4.87 0.38
N ARG A 283 16.32 -6.05 0.54
CA ARG A 283 16.76 -6.91 -0.58
C ARG A 283 15.59 -7.30 -1.49
N SER A 284 14.45 -7.69 -0.93
CA SER A 284 13.26 -8.05 -1.71
C SER A 284 12.74 -6.87 -2.53
N HIS A 285 12.75 -5.65 -1.97
CA HIS A 285 12.33 -4.45 -2.68
C HIS A 285 13.29 -4.08 -3.82
N LEU A 286 14.60 -4.19 -3.58
CA LEU A 286 15.61 -3.91 -4.59
C LEU A 286 15.58 -4.93 -5.73
N SER A 287 15.33 -6.20 -5.40
CA SER A 287 15.11 -7.25 -6.41
C SER A 287 13.83 -6.99 -7.22
N GLU A 288 12.72 -6.59 -6.59
CA GLU A 288 11.49 -6.18 -7.28
C GLU A 288 11.77 -5.01 -8.24
N LEU A 289 12.54 -4.02 -7.79
CA LEU A 289 12.89 -2.85 -8.59
C LEU A 289 13.81 -3.19 -9.77
N TYR A 290 14.82 -4.02 -9.54
CA TYR A 290 15.73 -4.49 -10.57
C TYR A 290 14.96 -5.27 -11.66
N GLN A 291 14.05 -6.16 -11.26
CA GLN A 291 13.21 -6.89 -12.22
C GLN A 291 12.30 -5.94 -13.02
N LEU A 292 11.77 -4.88 -12.40
CA LEU A 292 11.03 -3.84 -13.12
C LEU A 292 11.91 -3.09 -14.11
N ASP A 293 13.16 -2.77 -13.75
CA ASP A 293 14.14 -2.13 -14.64
C ASP A 293 14.41 -3.00 -15.87
N GLN A 294 14.63 -4.30 -15.68
CA GLN A 294 14.83 -5.25 -16.78
C GLN A 294 13.59 -5.35 -17.69
N ALA A 295 12.39 -5.34 -17.11
CA ALA A 295 11.15 -5.36 -17.89
C ALA A 295 10.94 -4.05 -18.68
N MET A 296 11.32 -2.90 -18.12
CA MET A 296 11.26 -1.61 -18.84
C MET A 296 12.29 -1.55 -19.98
N LEU A 297 13.49 -2.08 -19.78
CA LEU A 297 14.51 -2.16 -20.84
C LEU A 297 14.04 -3.01 -22.02
N LYS A 298 13.35 -4.12 -21.76
CA LYS A 298 12.73 -4.96 -22.80
C LYS A 298 11.61 -4.25 -23.56
N LEU A 299 10.82 -3.42 -22.87
CA LEU A 299 9.74 -2.63 -23.48
C LEU A 299 10.28 -1.45 -24.29
N GLY A 300 11.38 -0.84 -23.84
CA GLY A 300 11.91 0.41 -24.37
C GLY A 300 11.36 1.64 -23.65
N THR A 301 12.22 2.62 -23.35
CA THR A 301 11.83 3.83 -22.61
C THR A 301 11.00 4.80 -23.45
N GLY A 302 11.03 4.69 -24.78
CA GLY A 302 10.20 5.45 -25.71
C GLY A 302 8.71 5.06 -25.68
N GLU A 303 8.40 3.80 -25.41
CA GLU A 303 7.03 3.26 -25.36
C GLU A 303 6.28 3.59 -24.06
N LEU A 304 7.00 4.14 -23.07
CA LEU A 304 6.42 4.56 -21.80
C LEU A 304 5.70 5.90 -21.97
N SER A 305 4.47 5.99 -21.46
CA SER A 305 3.75 7.25 -21.33
C SER A 305 4.42 8.18 -20.30
N ASP A 306 4.19 9.49 -20.40
CA ASP A 306 4.80 10.46 -19.47
C ASP A 306 4.42 10.19 -18.00
N ASN A 307 3.19 9.73 -17.76
CA ASN A 307 2.74 9.32 -16.42
C ASN A 307 3.47 8.07 -15.92
N GLU A 308 3.67 7.05 -16.78
CA GLU A 308 4.46 5.86 -16.43
C GLU A 308 5.91 6.24 -16.08
N VAL A 309 6.51 7.15 -16.86
CA VAL A 309 7.87 7.66 -16.60
C VAL A 309 7.92 8.40 -15.26
N GLN A 310 6.98 9.30 -14.98
CA GLN A 310 6.92 10.02 -13.70
C GLN A 310 6.82 9.04 -12.53
N VAL A 311 5.87 8.10 -12.57
CA VAL A 311 5.69 7.10 -11.50
C VAL A 311 6.93 6.21 -11.34
N ALA A 312 7.59 5.85 -12.44
CA ALA A 312 8.84 5.09 -12.42
C ALA A 312 9.97 5.87 -11.75
N CYS A 313 10.11 7.17 -12.06
CA CYS A 313 11.09 8.05 -11.43
C CYS A 313 10.84 8.21 -9.93
N TYR A 314 9.58 8.48 -9.54
CA TYR A 314 9.19 8.62 -8.15
C TYR A 314 9.49 7.38 -7.31
N THR A 315 9.21 6.20 -7.88
CA THR A 315 9.49 4.92 -7.25
C THR A 315 10.99 4.75 -6.92
N ARG A 316 11.88 5.31 -7.74
CA ARG A 316 13.34 5.14 -7.66
C ARG A 316 14.05 6.23 -6.86
N GLY A 317 13.34 7.23 -6.34
CA GLY A 317 13.94 8.25 -5.47
C GLY A 317 13.62 9.68 -5.87
N LEU A 318 13.45 9.95 -7.17
CA LEU A 318 13.31 11.30 -7.72
C LEU A 318 11.97 11.93 -7.35
N ASN A 319 11.93 13.23 -7.00
CA ASN A 319 10.65 13.94 -6.96
C ASN A 319 10.20 14.31 -8.39
N SER A 320 9.45 13.43 -9.04
CA SER A 320 8.98 13.65 -10.41
C SER A 320 7.71 14.50 -10.51
N VAL A 321 7.06 14.86 -9.39
CA VAL A 321 5.74 15.51 -9.38
C VAL A 321 5.76 16.85 -10.12
N HIS A 322 6.87 17.59 -9.97
CA HIS A 322 7.03 18.95 -10.50
C HIS A 322 8.05 19.01 -11.65
N LEU A 323 8.54 17.87 -12.12
CA LEU A 323 9.55 17.82 -13.18
C LEU A 323 8.91 17.69 -14.55
N HIS A 324 9.52 18.35 -15.53
CA HIS A 324 9.11 18.21 -16.92
C HIS A 324 9.25 16.74 -17.38
N PRO A 325 8.33 16.21 -18.23
CA PRO A 325 8.40 14.82 -18.69
C PRO A 325 9.75 14.44 -19.32
N LEU A 326 10.34 15.35 -20.10
CA LEU A 326 11.65 15.13 -20.72
C LEU A 326 12.78 15.00 -19.68
N ALA A 327 12.75 15.79 -18.61
CA ALA A 327 13.68 15.68 -17.50
C ALA A 327 13.58 14.31 -16.80
N CYS A 328 12.35 13.84 -16.59
CA CYS A 328 12.08 12.53 -16.00
C CYS A 328 12.60 11.41 -16.91
N ARG A 329 12.43 11.50 -18.23
CA ARG A 329 12.98 10.53 -19.18
C ARG A 329 14.50 10.48 -19.16
N THR A 330 15.16 11.65 -19.16
CA THR A 330 16.63 11.73 -19.07
C THR A 330 17.14 11.09 -17.79
N TRP A 331 16.53 11.40 -16.64
CA TRP A 331 16.90 10.79 -15.37
C TRP A 331 16.64 9.28 -15.35
N LEU A 332 15.50 8.83 -15.88
CA LEU A 332 15.16 7.41 -15.94
C LEU A 332 16.15 6.64 -16.82
N ASN A 333 16.58 7.22 -17.94
CA ASN A 333 17.61 6.62 -18.79
C ASN A 333 18.95 6.50 -18.06
N GLN A 334 19.35 7.52 -17.29
CA GLN A 334 20.54 7.46 -16.44
C GLN A 334 20.43 6.34 -15.39
N TRP A 335 19.28 6.25 -14.71
CA TRP A 335 19.01 5.16 -13.77
C TRP A 335 19.10 3.78 -14.42
N LEU A 336 18.47 3.59 -15.58
CA LEU A 336 18.45 2.30 -16.27
C LEU A 336 19.81 1.92 -16.84
N ALA A 337 20.61 2.89 -17.29
CA ALA A 337 21.99 2.70 -17.71
C ALA A 337 22.89 2.23 -16.54
N LEU A 338 22.57 2.62 -15.31
CA LEU A 338 23.20 2.09 -14.11
C LEU A 338 22.66 0.70 -13.78
N SER A 339 21.34 0.56 -13.61
CA SER A 339 20.69 -0.68 -13.16
C SER A 339 21.01 -1.88 -14.06
N SER A 340 21.01 -1.68 -15.39
CA SER A 340 21.40 -2.72 -16.36
C SER A 340 22.83 -3.23 -16.22
N SER A 341 23.74 -2.41 -15.68
CA SER A 341 25.16 -2.77 -15.52
C SER A 341 25.47 -3.51 -14.22
N LEU A 342 24.47 -3.67 -13.35
CA LEU A 342 24.62 -4.26 -12.02
C LEU A 342 24.14 -5.70 -11.98
N ASN A 343 24.85 -6.49 -11.18
CA ASN A 343 24.49 -7.85 -10.83
C ASN A 343 23.64 -7.90 -9.55
N ASP A 344 23.01 -9.05 -9.29
CA ASP A 344 22.19 -9.27 -8.08
C ASP A 344 22.96 -9.02 -6.77
N SER A 345 24.27 -9.31 -6.75
CA SER A 345 25.16 -9.05 -5.59
C SER A 345 25.44 -7.57 -5.37
N GLU A 346 25.34 -6.74 -6.41
CA GLU A 346 25.62 -5.30 -6.40
C GLU A 346 24.35 -4.47 -6.14
N THR A 347 23.22 -5.11 -5.85
CA THR A 347 21.92 -4.45 -5.60
C THR A 347 21.96 -3.48 -4.42
N SER A 348 22.96 -3.56 -3.54
CA SER A 348 23.18 -2.53 -2.52
C SER A 348 23.44 -1.16 -3.14
N LEU A 349 24.18 -1.10 -4.25
CA LEU A 349 24.43 0.16 -4.95
C LEU A 349 23.12 0.80 -5.40
N LEU A 350 22.15 0.04 -5.92
CA LEU A 350 20.84 0.58 -6.31
C LEU A 350 20.16 1.34 -5.17
N ALA A 351 20.22 0.82 -3.94
CA ALA A 351 19.63 1.49 -2.78
C ALA A 351 20.28 2.85 -2.50
N HIS A 352 21.61 2.93 -2.60
CA HIS A 352 22.36 4.15 -2.37
C HIS A 352 22.25 5.12 -3.56
N SER A 353 22.20 4.60 -4.78
CA SER A 353 22.00 5.37 -6.01
C SER A 353 20.65 6.08 -6.05
N MET A 354 19.61 5.56 -5.37
CA MET A 354 18.36 6.31 -5.18
C MET A 354 18.59 7.66 -4.54
N VAL A 355 19.54 7.74 -3.61
CA VAL A 355 19.92 8.98 -2.94
C VAL A 355 20.87 9.76 -3.84
N LEU A 356 22.00 9.15 -4.23
CA LEU A 356 23.07 9.83 -4.96
C LEU A 356 22.60 10.48 -6.27
N LEU A 357 21.70 9.82 -7.03
CA LEU A 357 21.15 10.35 -8.28
C LEU A 357 19.95 11.27 -8.10
N SER A 358 19.29 11.29 -6.93
CA SER A 358 18.09 12.11 -6.73
C SER A 358 18.36 13.41 -5.99
N THR A 359 19.41 13.49 -5.16
CA THR A 359 19.64 14.65 -4.28
C THR A 359 19.86 15.95 -5.05
N ASN A 360 20.64 15.92 -6.12
CA ASN A 360 21.06 17.11 -6.87
C ASN A 360 20.62 17.10 -8.33
N PHE A 361 19.63 16.28 -8.68
CA PHE A 361 19.18 16.24 -10.07
C PHE A 361 18.51 17.57 -10.42
N THR A 362 19.15 18.30 -11.34
CA THR A 362 18.60 19.50 -11.95
C THR A 362 18.53 19.29 -13.45
N PHE A 363 17.44 19.73 -14.07
CA PHE A 363 17.29 19.70 -15.51
C PHE A 363 17.53 21.11 -16.04
N SER A 364 18.68 21.32 -16.67
CA SER A 364 18.91 22.53 -17.47
C SER A 364 18.38 22.26 -18.87
N SER A 365 17.35 23.00 -19.29
CA SER A 365 16.75 22.89 -20.63
C SER A 365 17.59 23.54 -21.72
N ASN A 366 18.88 23.74 -21.49
CA ASN A 366 19.78 24.34 -22.47
C ASN A 366 20.27 23.27 -23.45
N HIS A 367 19.37 22.76 -24.30
CA HIS A 367 19.65 22.21 -25.62
C HIS A 367 18.36 22.06 -26.43
#